data_AF-A0AAD5D9S8-F1
#
_entry.id   AF-A0AAD5D9S8-F1
#
_cell.length_a   1.000
_cell.length_b   1.000
_cell.length_c   1.000
_cell.angle_alpha   90.00
_cell.angle_beta   90.00
_cell.angle_gamma   90.00
#
_symmetry.space_group_name_H-M   'P 1'
#
loop_
_entity.id
_entity.type
_entity.pdbx_description
1 polymer ?
#
loop_
_entity_poly.entity_id
_entity_poly.type
_entity_poly.pdbx_seq_one_letter_code
_entity_poly.pdbx_strand_id
1 'polypeptide(L)'
;SCGAGTGVFLLIRKTTILLQRSARQARWPSPYLDSFGEEDIEMHRGKPLYLNEERYAALSHMVASHGLDRSSKVLHQTSIGAFLML
;
A
#
# COMPACT_ATOMS: atom_id res chain seq x y z
N SER A 1 -9.71 -11.69 14.83
CA SER A 1 -9.30 -11.28 13.47
C SER A 1 -8.60 -9.92 13.56
N CYS A 2 -7.38 -9.78 13.04
CA CYS A 2 -6.49 -8.63 13.29
C CYS A 2 -6.50 -7.54 12.20
N GLY A 3 -7.23 -7.72 11.09
CA GLY A 3 -7.25 -6.75 9.98
C GLY A 3 -8.40 -5.73 9.99
N ALA A 4 -9.37 -5.82 10.92
CA ALA A 4 -10.58 -4.96 10.97
C ALA A 4 -11.31 -4.75 9.62
N GLY A 5 -11.30 -5.78 8.75
CA GLY A 5 -11.92 -5.72 7.42
C GLY A 5 -11.09 -5.02 6.34
N THR A 6 -9.81 -4.75 6.60
CA THR A 6 -8.86 -4.23 5.62
C THR A 6 -8.25 -5.36 4.79
N GLY A 7 -8.39 -5.26 3.47
CA GLY A 7 -7.57 -5.98 2.50
C GLY A 7 -6.34 -5.17 2.09
N VAL A 8 -5.22 -5.87 1.88
CA VAL A 8 -3.94 -5.29 1.46
C VAL A 8 -3.53 -5.98 0.17
N PHE A 9 -3.43 -5.22 -0.92
CA PHE A 9 -3.14 -5.75 -2.25
C PHE A 9 -1.90 -5.09 -2.84
N LEU A 10 -0.96 -5.89 -3.35
CA LEU A 10 0.15 -5.38 -4.13
C LEU A 10 -0.27 -5.24 -5.60
N LEU A 11 -0.27 -4.01 -6.11
CA LEU A 11 -0.50 -3.75 -7.52
C LEU A 11 0.79 -4.01 -8.30
N ILE A 12 1.02 -5.24 -8.76
CA ILE A 12 2.31 -5.68 -9.32
C ILE A 12 2.88 -4.72 -10.38
N ARG A 13 2.04 -4.26 -11.33
CA ARG A 13 2.48 -3.34 -12.41
C ARG A 13 2.86 -1.93 -11.92
N LYS A 14 2.48 -1.56 -10.70
CA LYS A 14 2.81 -0.26 -10.10
C LYS A 14 3.73 -0.37 -8.89
N THR A 15 3.85 -1.57 -8.32
CA THR A 15 4.48 -1.90 -7.03
C THR A 15 3.90 -1.19 -5.80
N THR A 16 2.90 -0.33 -5.99
CA THR A 16 2.14 0.34 -4.93
C THR A 16 1.22 -0.62 -4.20
N ILE A 17 0.96 -0.35 -2.93
CA ILE A 17 -0.02 -1.09 -2.13
C ILE A 17 -1.39 -0.41 -2.22
N LEU A 18 -2.41 -1.19 -2.54
CA LEU A 18 -3.81 -0.80 -2.43
C LEU A 18 -4.37 -1.34 -1.12
N LEU A 19 -4.79 -0.42 -0.26
CA LEU A 19 -5.51 -0.69 0.97
C LEU A 19 -7.00 -0.55 0.69
N GLN A 20 -7.77 -1.59 0.97
CA GLN A 20 -9.22 -1.61 0.71
C GLN A 20 -9.97 -1.96 1.99
N ARG A 21 -10.93 -1.12 2.36
CA ARG A 21 -11.86 -1.39 3.47
C ARG A 21 -13.25 -0.94 3.08
N SER A 22 -14.16 -1.88 2.88
CA SER A 22 -15.50 -1.62 2.33
C SER A 22 -15.40 -0.84 1.00
N ALA A 23 -15.99 0.35 0.89
CA ALA A 23 -15.90 1.20 -0.31
C ALA A 23 -14.68 2.17 -0.30
N ARG A 24 -13.85 2.14 0.75
CA ARG A 24 -12.74 3.08 0.92
C ARG A 24 -11.44 2.45 0.44
N GLN A 25 -10.83 3.08 -0.55
CA GLN A 25 -9.53 2.70 -1.09
C GLN A 25 -8.50 3.75 -0.69
N ALA A 26 -7.32 3.32 -0.29
CA ALA A 26 -6.17 4.20 -0.10
C ALA A 26 -4.93 3.57 -0.72
N ARG A 27 -4.02 4.42 -1.19
CA ARG A 27 -2.73 3.97 -1.70
C ARG A 27 -1.69 4.07 -0.59
N TRP A 28 -0.73 3.16 -0.59
CA TRP A 28 0.44 3.21 0.26
C TRP A 28 1.71 3.05 -0.60
N PRO A 29 2.79 3.79 -0.29
CA PRO A 29 4.05 3.74 -1.03
C PRO A 29 4.56 2.31 -1.26
N SER A 30 5.31 2.09 -2.34
CA SER A 30 5.82 0.75 -2.64
C SER A 30 6.75 0.27 -1.52
N PRO A 31 6.61 -0.97 -1.02
CA PRO A 31 7.62 -1.58 -0.16
C PRO A 31 8.83 -2.07 -0.96
N TYR A 32 8.76 -2.05 -2.30
CA TYR A 32 9.83 -2.45 -3.21
C TYR A 32 10.55 -1.21 -3.74
N LEU A 33 11.86 -1.13 -3.50
CA LEU A 33 12.72 -0.02 -3.90
C LEU A 33 13.90 -0.54 -4.72
N ASP A 34 14.47 0.32 -5.55
CA ASP A 34 15.72 0.00 -6.22
C ASP A 34 16.90 0.01 -5.22
N SER A 35 18.10 -0.32 -5.71
CA SER A 35 19.32 -0.36 -4.89
C SER A 35 19.71 0.98 -4.24
N PHE A 36 19.10 2.09 -4.67
CA PHE A 36 19.33 3.43 -4.15
C PHE A 36 18.21 3.90 -3.22
N GLY A 37 17.19 3.07 -2.98
CA GLY A 37 16.05 3.40 -2.14
C GLY A 37 14.96 4.22 -2.86
N GLU A 38 15.01 4.29 -4.20
CA GLU A 38 14.01 4.99 -5.00
C GLU A 38 12.87 4.07 -5.41
N GLU A 39 11.66 4.63 -5.53
CA GLU A 39 10.56 3.93 -6.19
C GLU A 39 10.74 3.94 -7.71
N ASP A 40 10.27 2.89 -8.37
CA ASP A 40 10.09 2.87 -9.83
C ASP A 40 8.60 2.93 -10.15
N ILE A 41 8.09 4.16 -10.25
CA ILE A 41 6.66 4.43 -10.48
C ILE A 41 6.24 3.77 -11.80
N GLU A 42 5.23 2.90 -11.72
CA GLU A 42 4.70 2.15 -12.88
C GLU A 42 5.75 1.28 -13.58
N MET A 43 6.86 0.96 -12.88
CA MET A 43 7.98 0.19 -13.40
C MET A 43 8.59 0.75 -14.70
N HIS A 44 8.51 2.06 -14.91
CA HIS A 44 8.97 2.69 -16.16
C HIS A 44 10.48 2.60 -16.39
N ARG A 45 11.30 2.61 -15.33
CA ARG A 45 12.76 2.51 -15.45
C ARG A 45 13.21 1.07 -15.69
N GLY A 46 12.38 0.09 -15.32
CA GLY A 46 12.66 -1.34 -15.47
C GLY A 46 13.81 -1.80 -14.56
N LYS A 47 14.06 -1.11 -13.45
CA LYS A 47 15.11 -1.50 -12.51
C LYS A 47 14.66 -2.68 -11.65
N PRO A 48 15.58 -3.57 -11.25
CA PRO A 48 15.30 -4.54 -10.19
C PRO A 48 14.91 -3.81 -8.90
N LEU A 49 13.82 -4.25 -8.30
CA LEU A 49 13.33 -3.73 -7.02
C LEU A 49 13.42 -4.83 -5.96
N TYR A 50 13.72 -4.40 -4.74
CA TYR A 50 13.95 -5.27 -3.59
C TYR A 50 13.04 -4.84 -2.45
N LEU A 51 12.62 -5.82 -1.66
CA LEU A 51 11.82 -5.54 -0.47
C LEU A 51 12.63 -4.70 0.51
N ASN A 52 12.09 -3.55 0.89
CA ASN A 52 12.60 -2.74 1.97
C ASN A 52 11.91 -3.13 3.28
N GLU A 53 12.65 -3.77 4.18
CA GLU A 53 12.12 -4.31 5.44
C GLU A 53 11.50 -3.23 6.34
N GLU A 54 12.05 -2.02 6.35
CA GLU A 54 11.53 -0.90 7.15
C GLU A 54 10.14 -0.47 6.67
N ARG A 55 9.96 -0.30 5.36
CA ARG A 55 8.65 0.04 4.76
C ARG A 55 7.64 -1.09 4.97
N TYR A 56 8.08 -2.34 4.85
CA TYR A 56 7.22 -3.51 5.08
C TYR A 56 6.77 -3.60 6.53
N ALA A 57 7.67 -3.38 7.49
CA ALA A 57 7.35 -3.34 8.91
C ALA A 57 6.38 -2.20 9.23
N ALA A 58 6.61 -1.00 8.67
CA ALA A 58 5.72 0.15 8.85
C ALA A 58 4.30 -0.11 8.31
N LEU A 59 4.20 -0.72 7.11
CA LEU A 59 2.92 -1.14 6.54
C LEU A 59 2.22 -2.17 7.43
N SER A 60 2.95 -3.20 7.84
CA SER A 60 2.41 -4.28 8.69
C SER A 60 1.89 -3.75 10.02
N HIS A 61 2.66 -2.87 10.67
CA HIS A 61 2.25 -2.19 11.89
C HIS A 61 1.01 -1.32 11.69
N MET A 62 0.96 -0.54 10.60
CA MET A 62 -0.20 0.31 10.27
C MET A 62 -1.47 -0.51 10.04
N VAL A 63 -1.38 -1.67 9.37
CA VAL A 63 -2.52 -2.57 9.16
C VAL A 63 -2.96 -3.24 10.46
N ALA A 64 -2.01 -3.78 11.23
CA ALA A 64 -2.27 -4.46 12.49
C ALA A 64 -2.87 -3.54 13.56
N SER A 65 -2.52 -2.25 13.55
CA SER A 65 -3.04 -1.23 14.47
C SER A 65 -4.35 -0.58 14.03
N HIS A 66 -4.98 -1.08 12.95
CA HIS A 66 -6.19 -0.49 12.35
C HIS A 66 -5.99 0.96 11.90
N GLY A 67 -4.77 1.29 11.46
CA GLY A 67 -4.30 2.64 11.16
C GLY A 67 -4.96 3.30 9.95
N LEU A 68 -5.69 2.57 9.10
CA LEU A 68 -6.42 3.15 7.95
C LEU A 68 -7.42 4.24 8.35
N ASP A 69 -8.03 4.12 9.53
CA ASP A 69 -8.97 5.12 10.04
C ASP A 69 -8.27 6.27 10.78
N ARG A 70 -7.01 6.10 11.16
CA ARG A 70 -6.28 7.00 12.07
C ARG A 70 -5.10 7.71 11.43
N SER A 71 -4.56 7.19 10.33
CA SER A 71 -3.38 7.72 9.68
C SER A 71 -3.76 8.82 8.70
N SER A 72 -3.44 10.07 9.06
CA SER A 72 -3.70 11.24 8.22
C SER A 72 -3.13 11.12 6.81
N LYS A 73 -1.95 10.49 6.65
CA LYS A 73 -1.32 10.23 5.35
C LYS A 73 -2.16 9.32 4.45
N VAL A 74 -2.75 8.27 5.03
CA VAL A 74 -3.61 7.31 4.31
C VAL A 74 -4.97 7.95 4.01
N LEU A 75 -5.52 8.69 4.97
CA LEU A 75 -6.79 9.41 4.81
C LEU A 75 -6.74 10.45 3.70
N HIS A 76 -5.63 11.18 3.55
CA HIS A 76 -5.47 12.19 2.50
C HIS A 76 -5.45 11.60 1.09
N GLN A 77 -5.04 10.33 0.97
CA GLN A 77 -4.98 9.59 -0.30
C GLN A 77 -6.17 8.65 -0.47
N THR A 78 -7.16 8.72 0.42
CA THR A 78 -8.34 7.85 0.39
C THR A 78 -9.32 8.36 -0.67
N SER A 79 -9.67 7.51 -1.63
CA SER A 79 -10.77 7.73 -2.54
C SER A 79 -11.91 6.75 -2.26
N ILE A 80 -13.14 7.15 -2.56
CA ILE A 80 -14.28 6.23 -2.63
C ILE A 80 -14.17 5.57 -4.01
N GLY A 81 -13.68 4.34 -4.03
CA GLY A 81 -13.56 3.55 -5.26
C GLY A 81 -14.82 2.72 -5.48
N ALA A 82 -15.15 2.46 -6.75
CA ALA A 82 -16.09 1.38 -7.07
C ALA A 82 -15.55 0.09 -6.44
N PHE A 83 -16.38 -0.57 -5.63
CA PHE A 83 -16.01 -1.81 -4.96
C PHE A 83 -15.51 -2.81 -6.01
N LEU A 84 -14.29 -3.32 -5.85
CA LEU A 84 -13.77 -4.44 -6.63
C LEU A 84 -14.61 -5.69 -6.30
N MET A 85 -15.81 -5.79 -6.85
CA MET A 85 -16.47 -7.08 -7.07
C MET A 85 -15.80 -7.67 -8.30
N LEU A 86 -14.88 -8.59 -8.09
CA LEU A 86 -14.72 -9.71 -9.01
C LEU A 86 -15.73 -10.78 -8.60
#